data_AF-A0A2J5P918-F1
#
_entry.id   AF-A0A2J5P918-F1
#
_cell.length_a   1.000
_cell.length_b   1.000
_cell.length_c   1.000
_cell.angle_alpha   90.00
_cell.angle_beta   90.00
_cell.angle_gamma   90.00
#
_symmetry.space_group_name_H-M   'P 1'
#
loop_
_entity.id
_entity.type
_entity.pdbx_description
1 polymer ?
#
loop_
_entity_poly.entity_id
_entity_poly.type
_entity_poly.pdbx_seq_one_letter_code
_entity_poly.pdbx_strand_id
1 'polypeptide(L)'
;HLYGAEELKTTVADPAYRNDWGFYDDTVLDETWKKFEALSQSGKRFSLFALTVDTHHPDGFISRTCQRKSYDMDGKKNLSFSAVSCSQEHIAALIEKIKASPWFKNTVIVVSSDHLAMKNSAWDYLNKQDRSNLFFVLRGDEPRQDTLAIKRNTMDNGATVLDILGGDNFIGLGRSSLSGESLSAVFLNMKEKVLAWKPDIIRLWNFPKEMKNFTVDSQKNMISFSGSHFRLPLLLRISDKRVEPLPESEYSAPLRFQLADFAPRDNFVWVDRCYKMGQLWSPEVALSTDWCVSQGQLGGEQKVQRVDKAQWQGKTAFKDTLIDMERYKGNVDTLKIVDNDIRYKADSFLFNVAGAPEEVKQFSGISRPETWGRWSNAQLGSEVKIEYKEPLPEKFDLVITAKAYGPNANKPIPVRVGNSEQTLTLANDVTTTTLHFDNPSRSSTLTIAPPDPQSTNEGNILGHSPRQLGIGMVEIKVVKSEG
;
A
#
# COMPACT_ATOMS: atom_id res chain seq x y z
N HIS A 1 16.03 14.19 -11.22
CA HIS A 1 15.31 13.17 -12.00
C HIS A 1 15.16 11.93 -11.13
N LEU A 2 13.97 11.32 -11.10
CA LEU A 2 13.69 10.12 -10.32
C LEU A 2 13.34 8.99 -11.29
N TYR A 3 13.86 7.80 -11.04
CA TYR A 3 13.62 6.60 -11.84
C TYR A 3 13.07 5.52 -10.90
N GLY A 4 11.77 5.25 -10.98
CA GLY A 4 11.12 4.15 -10.29
C GLY A 4 10.92 2.96 -11.23
N ALA A 5 10.14 1.97 -10.77
CA ALA A 5 9.86 0.75 -11.54
C ALA A 5 9.20 1.04 -12.91
N GLU A 6 8.37 2.08 -13.01
CA GLU A 6 7.71 2.44 -14.28
C GLU A 6 8.67 3.13 -15.24
N GLU A 7 9.49 4.07 -14.76
CA GLU A 7 10.49 4.74 -15.59
C GLU A 7 11.56 3.77 -16.10
N LEU A 8 12.01 2.84 -15.25
CA LEU A 8 13.01 1.83 -15.61
C LEU A 8 12.48 0.77 -16.59
N LYS A 9 11.15 0.59 -16.70
CA LYS A 9 10.52 -0.43 -17.55
C LYS A 9 10.98 -0.38 -19.01
N THR A 10 11.29 0.82 -19.50
CA THR A 10 11.68 1.06 -20.90
C THR A 10 13.19 1.05 -21.12
N THR A 11 13.99 0.99 -20.06
CA THR A 11 15.46 1.07 -20.14
C THR A 11 16.13 -0.27 -19.81
N VAL A 12 15.50 -1.10 -18.97
CA VAL A 12 16.05 -2.41 -18.60
C VAL A 12 15.91 -3.45 -19.72
N ALA A 13 16.77 -4.48 -19.68
CA ALA A 13 16.76 -5.55 -20.66
C ALA A 13 15.54 -6.49 -20.54
N ASP A 14 15.11 -6.82 -19.31
CA ASP A 14 13.95 -7.69 -19.04
C ASP A 14 12.95 -6.94 -18.13
N PRO A 15 11.93 -6.28 -18.70
CA PRO A 15 10.92 -5.56 -17.93
C PRO A 15 10.09 -6.45 -17.01
N ALA A 16 10.05 -7.77 -17.25
CA ALA A 16 9.32 -8.74 -16.45
C ALA A 16 10.16 -9.29 -15.28
N TYR A 17 11.48 -9.05 -15.26
CA TYR A 17 12.33 -9.50 -14.17
C TYR A 17 12.21 -8.62 -12.93
N ARG A 18 11.16 -8.86 -12.16
CA ARG A 18 10.78 -8.10 -10.97
C ARG A 18 10.34 -9.02 -9.85
N ASN A 19 10.49 -8.55 -8.61
CA ASN A 19 9.86 -9.10 -7.43
C ASN A 19 8.74 -8.17 -6.94
N ASP A 20 8.15 -8.48 -5.79
CA ASP A 20 7.02 -7.74 -5.22
C ASP A 20 7.34 -6.27 -4.93
N TRP A 21 8.63 -5.93 -4.78
CA TRP A 21 9.15 -4.60 -4.43
C TRP A 21 9.74 -3.82 -5.62
N GLY A 22 9.80 -4.44 -6.81
CA GLY A 22 10.29 -3.79 -8.02
C GLY A 22 11.36 -4.61 -8.74
N PHE A 23 12.34 -3.92 -9.33
CA PHE A 23 13.46 -4.57 -10.01
C PHE A 23 14.45 -5.14 -8.99
N TYR A 24 15.03 -6.29 -9.32
CA TYR A 24 16.08 -6.91 -8.54
C TYR A 24 17.32 -6.02 -8.44
N ASP A 25 18.09 -6.18 -7.36
CA ASP A 25 19.25 -5.33 -7.07
C ASP A 25 20.31 -5.40 -8.17
N ASP A 26 20.49 -6.57 -8.82
CA ASP A 26 21.42 -6.71 -9.95
C ASP A 26 21.07 -5.78 -11.12
N THR A 27 19.78 -5.62 -11.40
CA THR A 27 19.25 -4.76 -12.45
C THR A 27 19.37 -3.29 -12.06
N VAL A 28 18.98 -2.94 -10.83
CA VAL A 28 19.05 -1.56 -10.33
C VAL A 28 20.50 -1.06 -10.28
N LEU A 29 21.43 -1.90 -9.83
CA LEU A 29 22.84 -1.52 -9.70
C LEU A 29 23.57 -1.48 -11.04
N ASP A 30 23.16 -2.28 -12.04
CA ASP A 30 23.64 -2.13 -13.43
C ASP A 30 23.18 -0.81 -14.06
N GLU A 31 21.91 -0.44 -13.90
CA GLU A 31 21.39 0.85 -14.36
C GLU A 31 22.05 2.03 -13.61
N THR A 32 22.34 1.84 -12.32
CA THR A 32 23.09 2.82 -11.51
C THR A 32 24.50 3.03 -12.08
N TRP A 33 25.20 1.95 -12.46
CA TRP A 33 26.50 2.05 -13.13
C TRP A 33 26.41 2.84 -14.44
N LYS A 34 25.46 2.50 -15.33
CA LYS A 34 25.28 3.20 -16.61
C LYS A 34 25.04 4.69 -16.39
N LYS A 35 24.22 5.03 -15.38
CA LYS A 35 23.94 6.42 -15.04
C LYS A 35 25.16 7.14 -14.47
N PHE A 36 25.92 6.49 -13.59
CA PHE A 36 27.16 7.02 -13.04
C PHE A 36 28.17 7.34 -14.16
N GLU A 37 28.37 6.41 -15.09
CA GLU A 37 29.27 6.59 -16.23
C GLU A 37 28.85 7.79 -17.10
N ALA A 38 27.58 7.85 -17.51
CA ALA A 38 27.04 8.94 -18.32
C ALA A 38 27.15 10.31 -17.62
N LEU A 39 26.86 10.38 -16.32
CA LEU A 39 26.99 11.63 -15.55
C LEU A 39 28.46 12.03 -15.41
N SER A 40 29.36 11.08 -15.17
CA SER A 40 30.79 11.34 -15.04
C SER A 40 31.43 11.83 -16.34
N GLN A 41 31.01 11.28 -17.49
CA GLN A 41 31.44 11.74 -18.81
C GLN A 41 30.99 13.17 -19.13
N SER A 42 29.90 13.65 -18.53
CA SER A 42 29.41 15.02 -18.76
C SER A 42 30.32 16.11 -18.17
N GLY A 43 31.24 15.74 -17.28
CA GLY A 43 32.15 16.68 -16.60
C GLY A 43 31.47 17.60 -15.59
N LYS A 44 30.17 17.44 -15.34
CA LYS A 44 29.42 18.24 -14.35
C LYS A 44 29.36 17.52 -13.00
N ARG A 45 29.34 18.31 -11.92
CA ARG A 45 29.07 17.77 -10.57
C ARG A 45 27.67 17.17 -10.51
N PHE A 46 27.53 16.02 -9.89
CA PHE A 46 26.26 15.34 -9.73
C PHE A 46 26.17 14.65 -8.36
N SER A 47 24.94 14.37 -7.95
CA SER A 47 24.63 13.41 -6.90
C SER A 47 23.76 12.31 -7.52
N LEU A 48 24.13 11.06 -7.24
CA LEU A 48 23.41 9.88 -7.71
C LEU A 48 23.04 9.04 -6.48
N PHE A 49 21.77 8.71 -6.36
CA PHE A 49 21.23 7.91 -5.27
C PHE A 49 20.61 6.65 -5.86
N ALA A 50 20.90 5.50 -5.25
CA ALA A 50 20.32 4.21 -5.57
C ALA A 50 19.77 3.57 -4.29
N LEU A 51 18.64 2.88 -4.41
CA LEU A 51 17.98 2.18 -3.32
C LEU A 51 17.86 0.71 -3.72
N THR A 52 18.48 -0.17 -2.94
CA THR A 52 18.33 -1.63 -3.05
C THR A 52 17.07 -2.08 -2.32
N VAL A 53 16.39 -3.09 -2.84
CA VAL A 53 15.12 -3.59 -2.30
C VAL A 53 15.03 -5.11 -2.20
N ASP A 54 16.02 -5.87 -2.71
CA ASP A 54 16.00 -7.34 -2.61
C ASP A 54 16.02 -7.84 -1.15
N THR A 55 16.52 -7.05 -0.19
CA THR A 55 16.54 -7.45 1.23
C THR A 55 15.22 -7.19 1.96
N HIS A 56 14.15 -6.81 1.25
CA HIS A 56 12.89 -6.44 1.87
C HIS A 56 12.11 -7.63 2.44
N HIS A 57 11.23 -7.36 3.40
CA HIS A 57 10.38 -8.37 4.03
C HIS A 57 9.41 -9.02 3.00
N PRO A 58 8.95 -10.27 3.21
CA PRO A 58 9.10 -11.09 4.42
C PRO A 58 10.50 -11.71 4.62
N ASP A 59 11.13 -12.23 3.56
CA ASP A 59 12.37 -13.01 3.68
C ASP A 59 13.45 -12.65 2.63
N GLY A 60 13.24 -11.57 1.89
CA GLY A 60 14.11 -11.11 0.81
C GLY A 60 13.98 -11.91 -0.49
N PHE A 61 14.69 -11.43 -1.50
CA PHE A 61 14.70 -11.91 -2.87
C PHE A 61 16.16 -12.09 -3.30
N ILE A 62 16.39 -13.08 -4.17
CA ILE A 62 17.73 -13.45 -4.59
C ILE A 62 17.85 -13.18 -6.08
N SER A 63 18.72 -12.23 -6.44
CA SER A 63 19.05 -11.88 -7.82
C SER A 63 19.59 -13.10 -8.60
N ARG A 64 19.24 -13.22 -9.89
CA ARG A 64 19.57 -14.38 -10.76
C ARG A 64 21.07 -14.52 -10.97
N THR A 65 21.77 -13.39 -11.04
CA THR A 65 23.21 -13.30 -11.34
C THR A 65 24.12 -13.58 -10.14
N CYS A 66 23.52 -13.72 -8.97
CA CYS A 66 24.18 -13.78 -7.69
C CYS A 66 24.87 -15.12 -7.42
N GLN A 67 26.13 -15.07 -6.98
CA GLN A 67 26.88 -16.27 -6.61
C GLN A 67 26.59 -16.70 -5.16
N ARG A 68 26.50 -15.75 -4.23
CA ARG A 68 26.21 -15.96 -2.80
C ARG A 68 24.71 -16.12 -2.50
N LYS A 69 24.05 -17.01 -3.26
CA LYS A 69 22.60 -17.23 -3.24
C LYS A 69 22.07 -18.19 -2.16
N SER A 70 22.94 -18.70 -1.28
CA SER A 70 22.52 -19.59 -0.19
C SER A 70 23.36 -19.29 1.05
N TYR A 71 22.68 -19.12 2.17
CA TYR A 71 23.28 -18.96 3.48
C TYR A 71 22.61 -19.94 4.43
N ASP A 72 23.38 -20.84 5.03
CA ASP A 72 22.88 -21.85 5.94
C ASP A 72 23.15 -21.43 7.39
N MET A 73 22.13 -21.56 8.24
CA MET A 73 22.21 -21.41 9.70
C MET A 73 21.66 -22.67 10.35
N ASP A 74 22.43 -23.28 11.24
CA ASP A 74 22.07 -24.54 11.93
C ASP A 74 21.61 -25.66 10.96
N GLY A 75 22.29 -25.75 9.81
CA GLY A 75 21.97 -26.75 8.76
C GLY A 75 20.68 -26.48 7.98
N LYS A 76 20.06 -25.30 8.13
CA LYS A 76 18.88 -24.87 7.38
C LYS A 76 19.17 -23.63 6.56
N LYS A 77 18.66 -23.59 5.33
CA LYS A 77 18.71 -22.40 4.48
C LYS A 77 17.98 -21.25 5.14
N ASN A 78 18.62 -20.10 5.20
CA ASN A 78 18.05 -18.86 5.66
C ASN A 78 17.93 -17.88 4.50
N LEU A 79 16.69 -17.66 4.03
CA LEU A 79 16.42 -16.81 2.88
C LEU A 79 16.84 -15.36 3.12
N SER A 80 16.54 -14.80 4.30
CA SER A 80 16.93 -13.43 4.65
C SER A 80 18.45 -13.23 4.59
N PHE A 81 19.23 -14.14 5.16
CA PHE A 81 20.70 -14.05 5.07
C PHE A 81 21.21 -14.29 3.65
N SER A 82 20.55 -15.14 2.86
CA SER A 82 20.88 -15.34 1.45
C SER A 82 20.65 -14.06 0.64
N ALA A 83 19.51 -13.38 0.82
CA ALA A 83 19.20 -12.11 0.17
C ALA A 83 20.19 -11.01 0.55
N VAL A 84 20.53 -10.88 1.84
CA VAL A 84 21.54 -9.91 2.30
C VAL A 84 22.92 -10.21 1.70
N SER A 85 23.35 -11.47 1.73
CA SER A 85 24.63 -11.89 1.14
C SER A 85 24.69 -11.57 -0.35
N CYS A 86 23.56 -11.71 -1.02
CA CYS A 86 23.40 -11.46 -2.43
C CYS A 86 23.44 -9.97 -2.79
N SER A 87 22.64 -9.15 -2.10
CA SER A 87 22.65 -7.70 -2.26
C SER A 87 24.05 -7.11 -1.98
N GLN A 88 24.74 -7.61 -0.94
CA GLN A 88 26.12 -7.22 -0.65
C GLN A 88 27.10 -7.53 -1.78
N GLU A 89 26.94 -8.67 -2.46
CA GLU A 89 27.77 -9.03 -3.62
C GLU A 89 27.61 -8.00 -4.75
N HIS A 90 26.37 -7.62 -5.08
CA HIS A 90 26.10 -6.63 -6.13
C HIS A 90 26.55 -5.22 -5.74
N ILE A 91 26.35 -4.80 -4.48
CA ILE A 91 26.85 -3.52 -3.97
C ILE A 91 28.39 -3.48 -4.06
N ALA A 92 29.07 -4.53 -3.62
CA ALA A 92 30.52 -4.62 -3.70
C ALA A 92 31.00 -4.57 -5.16
N ALA A 93 30.34 -5.28 -6.06
CA ALA A 93 30.66 -5.26 -7.48
C ALA A 93 30.53 -3.85 -8.09
N LEU A 94 29.46 -3.11 -7.76
CA LEU A 94 29.31 -1.72 -8.20
C LEU A 94 30.44 -0.83 -7.65
N ILE A 95 30.76 -0.95 -6.36
CA ILE A 95 31.83 -0.17 -5.72
C ILE A 95 33.17 -0.43 -6.38
N GLU A 96 33.54 -1.71 -6.60
CA GLU A 96 34.80 -2.05 -7.26
C GLU A 96 34.83 -1.56 -8.71
N LYS A 97 33.70 -1.61 -9.43
CA LYS A 97 33.60 -1.07 -10.79
C LYS A 97 33.80 0.46 -10.81
N ILE A 98 33.24 1.18 -9.85
CA ILE A 98 33.48 2.62 -9.68
C ILE A 98 34.94 2.88 -9.33
N LYS A 99 35.53 2.14 -8.39
CA LYS A 99 36.94 2.28 -7.99
C LYS A 99 37.92 2.06 -9.13
N ALA A 100 37.62 1.13 -10.03
CA ALA A 100 38.43 0.84 -11.22
C ALA A 100 38.25 1.88 -12.34
N SER A 101 37.26 2.77 -12.24
CA SER A 101 36.97 3.78 -13.26
C SER A 101 37.93 4.99 -13.16
N PRO A 102 38.15 5.74 -14.27
CA PRO A 102 38.96 6.95 -14.24
C PRO A 102 38.36 8.07 -13.38
N TRP A 103 37.09 7.97 -12.99
CA TRP A 103 36.37 8.98 -12.23
C TRP A 103 36.45 8.78 -10.71
N PHE A 104 36.96 7.64 -10.23
CA PHE A 104 36.98 7.32 -8.80
C PHE A 104 37.65 8.41 -7.98
N LYS A 105 38.82 8.91 -8.42
CA LYS A 105 39.59 9.94 -7.70
C LYS A 105 38.77 11.19 -7.35
N ASN A 106 37.71 11.48 -8.10
CA ASN A 106 36.82 12.61 -7.90
C ASN A 106 35.41 12.18 -7.44
N THR A 107 35.31 11.03 -6.76
CA THR A 107 34.05 10.42 -6.32
C THR A 107 34.09 10.12 -4.83
N VAL A 108 33.00 10.46 -4.13
CA VAL A 108 32.70 10.01 -2.76
C VAL A 108 31.57 8.99 -2.85
N ILE A 109 31.83 7.76 -2.41
CA ILE A 109 30.83 6.70 -2.36
C ILE A 109 30.34 6.57 -0.92
N VAL A 110 29.03 6.57 -0.72
CA VAL A 110 28.40 6.44 0.60
C VAL A 110 27.52 5.21 0.59
N VAL A 111 27.72 4.32 1.56
CA VAL A 111 26.83 3.18 1.79
C VAL A 111 26.18 3.36 3.15
N SER A 112 24.84 3.42 3.14
CA SER A 112 24.03 3.68 4.33
C SER A 112 22.87 2.70 4.37
N SER A 113 22.63 2.08 5.52
CA SER A 113 21.37 1.41 5.79
C SER A 113 20.25 2.45 5.92
N ASP A 114 19.05 2.05 5.52
CA ASP A 114 17.80 2.74 5.77
C ASP A 114 17.30 2.47 7.21
N HIS A 115 17.17 1.19 7.59
CA HIS A 115 16.72 0.77 8.91
C HIS A 115 17.19 -0.65 9.30
N LEU A 116 16.94 -1.01 10.55
CA LEU A 116 17.17 -2.36 11.06
C LEU A 116 16.14 -3.34 10.49
N ALA A 117 16.56 -4.55 10.13
CA ALA A 117 15.66 -5.60 9.65
C ALA A 117 14.44 -5.85 10.57
N MET A 118 13.27 -6.01 9.97
CA MET A 118 12.04 -6.40 10.67
C MET A 118 12.00 -7.93 10.88
N LYS A 119 10.89 -8.45 11.42
CA LYS A 119 10.72 -9.90 11.63
C LYS A 119 10.75 -10.64 10.28
N ASN A 120 11.64 -11.62 10.18
CA ASN A 120 11.93 -12.41 8.99
C ASN A 120 12.57 -13.77 9.38
N SER A 121 13.00 -14.58 8.41
CA SER A 121 13.65 -15.88 8.64
C SER A 121 14.93 -15.81 9.47
N ALA A 122 15.57 -14.64 9.61
CA ALA A 122 16.79 -14.42 10.40
C ALA A 122 16.53 -13.86 11.81
N TRP A 123 15.27 -13.55 12.15
CA TRP A 123 14.90 -12.80 13.36
C TRP A 123 15.43 -13.39 14.67
N ASP A 124 15.33 -14.71 14.84
CA ASP A 124 15.73 -15.41 16.07
C ASP A 124 17.25 -15.36 16.32
N TYR A 125 18.03 -15.05 15.29
CA TYR A 125 19.47 -14.84 15.37
C TYR A 125 19.79 -13.37 15.60
N LEU A 126 19.17 -12.48 14.81
CA LEU A 126 19.43 -11.04 14.83
C LEU A 126 19.11 -10.40 16.18
N ASN A 127 18.00 -10.80 16.82
CA ASN A 127 17.56 -10.19 18.08
C ASN A 127 18.35 -10.63 19.31
N LYS A 128 19.31 -11.53 19.14
CA LYS A 128 20.28 -11.88 20.19
C LYS A 128 21.53 -11.01 20.16
N GLN A 129 21.63 -10.11 19.18
CA GLN A 129 22.78 -9.23 18.96
C GLN A 129 22.41 -7.78 19.28
N ASP A 130 23.43 -6.96 19.55
CA ASP A 130 23.28 -5.52 19.45
C ASP A 130 23.25 -5.12 17.97
N ARG A 131 22.27 -4.31 17.58
CA ARG A 131 21.92 -4.08 16.17
C ARG A 131 22.11 -2.61 15.82
N SER A 132 22.93 -2.37 14.81
CA SER A 132 23.23 -1.02 14.33
C SER A 132 23.03 -0.93 12.81
N ASN A 133 22.60 0.25 12.35
CA ASN A 133 22.58 0.59 10.94
C ASN A 133 24.02 0.79 10.43
N LEU A 134 24.31 0.35 9.21
CA LEU A 134 25.61 0.57 8.58
C LEU A 134 25.71 1.99 8.02
N PHE A 135 26.86 2.63 8.20
CA PHE A 135 27.22 3.85 7.49
C PHE A 135 28.74 3.85 7.27
N PHE A 136 29.18 3.84 6.02
CA PHE A 136 30.59 4.07 5.68
C PHE A 136 30.72 4.93 4.43
N VAL A 137 31.88 5.57 4.31
CA VAL A 137 32.23 6.44 3.19
C VAL A 137 33.54 5.99 2.60
N LEU A 138 33.61 5.90 1.27
CA LEU A 138 34.83 5.69 0.51
C LEU A 138 35.14 6.95 -0.29
N ARG A 139 36.36 7.46 -0.13
CA ARG A 139 36.85 8.66 -0.79
C ARG A 139 37.89 8.30 -1.82
N GLY A 140 37.71 8.72 -3.08
CA GLY A 140 38.73 8.52 -4.10
C GLY A 140 39.92 9.47 -4.00
N ASP A 141 39.78 10.57 -3.26
CA ASP A 141 40.82 11.57 -3.02
C ASP A 141 41.65 11.29 -1.75
N GLU A 142 41.14 10.46 -0.83
CA GLU A 142 41.75 10.19 0.47
C GLU A 142 41.69 8.69 0.80
N PRO A 143 42.76 7.91 0.57
CA PRO A 143 42.79 6.46 0.80
C PRO A 143 43.01 6.09 2.28
N ARG A 144 42.48 6.88 3.20
CA ARG A 144 42.61 6.68 4.65
C ARG A 144 41.48 5.80 5.17
N GLN A 145 41.82 4.87 6.06
CA GLN A 145 40.86 4.02 6.76
C GLN A 145 40.81 4.42 8.24
N ASP A 146 39.65 4.89 8.69
CA ASP A 146 39.37 5.15 10.10
C ASP A 146 38.01 4.56 10.50
N THR A 147 37.89 4.13 11.76
CA THR A 147 36.61 3.73 12.36
C THR A 147 36.26 4.73 13.46
N LEU A 148 35.12 5.41 13.31
CA LEU A 148 34.64 6.39 14.28
C LEU A 148 33.57 5.77 15.19
N ALA A 149 33.96 5.36 16.39
CA ALA A 149 33.08 4.78 17.40
C ALA A 149 32.33 5.86 18.20
N ILE A 150 31.70 6.82 17.51
CA ILE A 150 30.92 7.89 18.14
C ILE A 150 29.44 7.55 18.19
N LYS A 151 28.75 8.01 19.24
CA LYS A 151 27.31 7.89 19.36
C LYS A 151 26.63 8.85 18.37
N ARG A 152 25.87 8.30 17.43
CA ARG A 152 25.21 9.03 16.34
C ARG A 152 23.90 8.37 15.93
N ASN A 153 23.17 8.94 14.97
CA ASN A 153 22.04 8.28 14.31
C ASN A 153 21.99 8.61 12.81
N THR A 154 21.02 8.07 12.08
CA THR A 154 20.91 8.22 10.61
C THR A 154 20.70 9.67 10.14
N MET A 155 20.19 10.57 10.99
CA MET A 155 20.06 12.00 10.66
C MET A 155 21.42 12.66 10.45
N ASP A 156 22.48 12.13 11.06
CA ASP A 156 23.85 12.66 10.97
C ASP A 156 24.53 12.32 9.62
N ASN A 157 23.99 11.35 8.87
CA ASN A 157 24.60 10.86 7.62
C ASN A 157 24.72 11.98 6.59
N GLY A 158 23.63 12.74 6.37
CA GLY A 158 23.61 13.85 5.43
C GLY A 158 24.58 14.98 5.81
N ALA A 159 24.61 15.36 7.09
CA ALA A 159 25.53 16.38 7.60
C ALA A 159 27.00 15.96 7.45
N THR A 160 27.30 14.68 7.71
CA THR A 160 28.65 14.13 7.57
C THR A 160 29.12 14.14 6.11
N VAL A 161 28.26 13.75 5.18
CA VAL A 161 28.59 13.79 3.75
C VAL A 161 28.74 15.23 3.25
N LEU A 162 27.90 16.15 3.73
CA LEU A 162 28.00 17.58 3.39
C LEU A 162 29.35 18.16 3.81
N ASP A 163 29.80 17.86 5.03
CA ASP A 163 31.10 18.26 5.57
C ASP A 163 32.27 17.71 4.72
N ILE A 164 32.22 16.42 4.35
CA ILE A 164 33.21 15.78 3.46
C ILE A 164 33.31 16.50 2.10
N LEU A 165 32.19 16.98 1.58
CA LEU A 165 32.13 17.72 0.32
C LEU A 165 32.59 19.19 0.44
N GLY A 166 33.05 19.61 1.62
CA GLY A 166 33.48 20.98 1.92
C GLY A 166 32.32 21.95 2.19
N GLY A 167 31.15 21.43 2.52
CA GLY A 167 29.98 22.21 2.92
C GLY A 167 29.95 22.50 4.42
N ASP A 168 28.74 22.73 4.93
CA ASP A 168 28.51 22.92 6.37
C ASP A 168 28.54 21.58 7.13
N ASN A 169 28.67 21.64 8.46
CA ASN A 169 28.71 20.47 9.33
C ASN A 169 27.38 20.14 10.01
N PHE A 170 26.28 20.77 9.58
CA PHE A 170 24.93 20.47 10.04
C PHE A 170 23.89 20.57 8.92
N ILE A 171 22.85 19.75 9.00
CA ILE A 171 21.65 19.87 8.14
C ILE A 171 20.43 19.35 8.90
N GLY A 172 19.43 20.21 9.12
CA GLY A 172 18.29 19.90 9.98
C GLY A 172 18.74 19.47 11.39
N LEU A 173 18.34 18.27 11.81
CA LEU A 173 18.73 17.68 13.09
C LEU A 173 20.08 16.94 13.05
N GLY A 174 20.66 16.74 11.87
CA GLY A 174 21.93 16.05 11.70
C GLY A 174 23.12 16.92 12.05
N ARG A 175 24.16 16.31 12.62
CA ARG A 175 25.48 16.91 12.86
C ARG A 175 26.55 16.02 12.27
N SER A 176 27.57 16.62 11.65
CA SER A 176 28.67 15.88 11.06
C SER A 176 29.36 15.03 12.13
N SER A 177 29.62 13.77 11.79
CA SER A 177 30.40 12.87 12.63
C SER A 177 31.91 13.15 12.61
N LEU A 178 32.36 14.10 11.79
CA LEU A 178 33.77 14.47 11.68
C LEU A 178 34.12 15.70 12.52
N SER A 179 33.27 16.73 12.45
CA SER A 179 33.56 18.05 13.01
C SER A 179 32.48 18.57 13.97
N GLY A 180 31.41 17.80 14.21
CA GLY A 180 30.29 18.18 15.06
C GLY A 180 30.00 17.17 16.17
N GLU A 181 29.18 17.59 17.13
CA GLU A 181 28.66 16.71 18.18
C GLU A 181 27.23 16.28 17.83
N SER A 182 26.99 14.97 17.66
CA SER A 182 25.66 14.43 17.37
C SER A 182 24.67 14.78 18.48
N LEU A 183 23.41 15.08 18.11
CA LEU A 183 22.34 15.21 19.10
C LEU A 183 22.12 13.93 19.92
N SER A 184 22.48 12.76 19.37
CA SER A 184 22.46 11.49 20.11
C SER A 184 23.51 11.43 21.22
N ALA A 185 24.61 12.18 21.10
CA ALA A 185 25.64 12.30 22.14
C ALA A 185 25.18 13.25 23.26
N VAL A 186 24.49 14.33 22.90
CA VAL A 186 23.98 15.35 23.85
C VAL A 186 22.75 14.86 24.62
N PHE A 187 21.77 14.26 23.94
CA PHE A 187 20.52 13.83 24.55
C PHE A 187 20.49 12.33 24.84
N LEU A 188 20.35 11.96 26.11
CA LEU A 188 20.16 10.56 26.53
C LEU A 188 18.76 10.03 26.14
N ASN A 189 17.76 10.92 26.01
CA ASN A 189 16.37 10.62 25.69
C ASN A 189 15.98 11.07 24.27
N MET A 190 16.80 10.69 23.28
CA MET A 190 16.65 11.17 21.89
C MET A 190 15.27 10.82 21.29
N LYS A 191 14.71 9.64 21.63
CA LYS A 191 13.40 9.20 21.14
C LYS A 191 12.29 10.17 21.57
N GLU A 192 12.26 10.53 22.85
CA GLU A 192 11.31 11.46 23.43
C GLU A 192 11.46 12.86 22.82
N LYS A 193 12.71 13.29 22.58
CA LYS A 193 12.99 14.57 21.90
C LYS A 193 12.44 14.61 20.47
N VAL A 194 12.69 13.57 19.67
CA VAL A 194 12.17 13.49 18.30
C VAL A 194 10.64 13.52 18.30
N LEU A 195 9.99 12.79 19.20
CA LEU A 195 8.53 12.82 19.32
C LEU A 195 8.01 14.21 19.72
N ALA A 196 8.70 14.90 20.62
CA ALA A 196 8.34 16.27 21.01
C ALA A 196 8.53 17.29 19.87
N TRP A 197 9.54 17.12 19.02
CA TRP A 197 9.80 18.00 17.87
C TRP A 197 8.95 17.69 16.63
N LYS A 198 8.30 16.51 16.57
CA LYS A 198 7.45 16.08 15.46
C LYS A 198 6.48 17.19 14.97
N PRO A 199 5.75 17.92 15.85
CA PRO A 199 4.87 18.99 15.40
C PRO A 199 5.62 20.10 14.66
N ASP A 200 6.82 20.48 15.11
CA ASP A 200 7.61 21.55 14.50
C ASP A 200 8.18 21.12 13.15
N ILE A 201 8.63 19.87 13.06
CA ILE A 201 9.12 19.26 11.81
C ILE A 201 7.99 19.23 10.78
N ILE A 202 6.80 18.74 11.16
CA ILE A 202 5.62 18.69 10.27
C ILE A 202 5.25 20.10 9.76
N ARG A 203 5.46 21.17 10.54
CA ARG A 203 5.20 22.54 10.07
C ARG A 203 6.08 22.96 8.88
N LEU A 204 7.25 22.33 8.68
CA LEU A 204 8.11 22.64 7.53
C LEU A 204 7.48 22.23 6.18
N TRP A 205 6.46 21.37 6.20
CA TRP A 205 5.70 20.98 5.01
C TRP A 205 4.76 22.10 4.54
N ASN A 206 4.67 23.20 5.30
CA ASN A 206 3.89 24.40 5.00
C ASN A 206 2.43 24.09 4.61
N PHE A 207 1.80 23.17 5.36
CA PHE A 207 0.40 22.83 5.12
C PHE A 207 -0.50 24.06 5.26
N PRO A 208 -1.58 24.15 4.46
CA PRO A 208 -2.53 25.23 4.57
C PRO A 208 -3.09 25.39 5.99
N LYS A 209 -3.18 26.64 6.45
CA LYS A 209 -3.77 26.96 7.75
C LYS A 209 -5.29 26.92 7.75
N GLU A 210 -5.89 27.16 6.58
CA GLU A 210 -7.33 27.16 6.37
C GLU A 210 -7.70 26.51 5.05
N MET A 211 -8.95 26.04 4.97
CA MET A 211 -9.58 25.50 3.77
C MET A 211 -11.03 25.97 3.77
N LYS A 212 -11.32 27.13 3.19
CA LYS A 212 -12.70 27.66 3.08
C LYS A 212 -13.42 27.13 1.85
N ASN A 213 -12.71 27.12 0.72
CA ASN A 213 -13.17 26.58 -0.55
C ASN A 213 -12.18 25.51 -1.02
N PHE A 214 -12.69 24.51 -1.73
CA PHE A 214 -11.86 23.45 -2.30
C PHE A 214 -12.49 22.91 -3.58
N THR A 215 -11.65 22.30 -4.42
CA THR A 215 -12.09 21.67 -5.67
C THR A 215 -11.66 20.22 -5.70
N VAL A 216 -12.60 19.33 -6.00
CA VAL A 216 -12.35 17.91 -6.28
C VAL A 216 -12.33 17.73 -7.80
N ASP A 217 -11.20 17.27 -8.31
CA ASP A 217 -10.99 16.86 -9.69
C ASP A 217 -11.09 15.33 -9.77
N SER A 218 -12.25 14.82 -10.17
CA SER A 218 -12.51 13.38 -10.22
C SER A 218 -11.81 12.67 -11.39
N GLN A 219 -11.37 13.42 -12.41
CA GLN A 219 -10.63 12.86 -13.53
C GLN A 219 -9.15 12.70 -13.20
N LYS A 220 -8.57 13.65 -12.48
CA LYS A 220 -7.17 13.59 -12.01
C LYS A 220 -7.02 12.90 -10.65
N ASN A 221 -8.12 12.51 -10.01
CA ASN A 221 -8.17 12.00 -8.65
C ASN A 221 -7.40 12.91 -7.68
N MET A 222 -7.71 14.22 -7.70
CA MET A 222 -7.07 15.20 -6.83
C MET A 222 -8.08 16.08 -6.12
N ILE A 223 -7.67 16.59 -4.96
CA ILE A 223 -8.31 17.71 -4.29
C ILE A 223 -7.33 18.87 -4.23
N SER A 224 -7.85 20.08 -4.39
CA SER A 224 -7.08 21.32 -4.28
C SER A 224 -7.75 22.33 -3.37
N PHE A 225 -6.95 22.99 -2.54
CA PHE A 225 -7.38 24.07 -1.66
C PHE A 225 -6.17 24.91 -1.25
N SER A 226 -6.38 26.22 -1.10
CA SER A 226 -5.35 27.15 -0.59
C SER A 226 -3.99 27.05 -1.31
N GLY A 227 -3.99 26.78 -2.62
CA GLY A 227 -2.80 26.62 -3.46
C GLY A 227 -2.09 25.27 -3.34
N SER A 228 -2.58 24.36 -2.50
CA SER A 228 -2.06 22.99 -2.36
C SER A 228 -2.89 21.99 -3.16
N HIS A 229 -2.24 20.89 -3.56
CA HIS A 229 -2.84 19.79 -4.31
C HIS A 229 -2.50 18.46 -3.64
N PHE A 230 -3.50 17.60 -3.45
CA PHE A 230 -3.35 16.29 -2.85
C PHE A 230 -4.06 15.24 -3.70
N ARG A 231 -3.50 14.02 -3.73
CA ARG A 231 -4.14 12.87 -4.38
C ARG A 231 -5.29 12.35 -3.54
N LEU A 232 -6.30 11.79 -4.22
CA LEU A 232 -7.43 11.11 -3.63
C LEU A 232 -7.24 9.58 -3.62
N PRO A 233 -7.85 8.87 -2.66
CA PRO A 233 -8.73 9.35 -1.59
C PRO A 233 -7.97 10.09 -0.48
N LEU A 234 -8.66 10.97 0.25
CA LEU A 234 -8.04 11.80 1.30
C LEU A 234 -8.99 12.09 2.46
N LEU A 235 -8.46 12.01 3.68
CA LEU A 235 -9.09 12.55 4.88
C LEU A 235 -8.34 13.82 5.32
N LEU A 236 -9.07 14.84 5.73
CA LEU A 236 -8.52 16.09 6.24
C LEU A 236 -9.06 16.34 7.64
N ARG A 237 -8.18 16.54 8.62
CA ARG A 237 -8.57 17.12 9.92
C ARG A 237 -8.43 18.63 9.85
N ILE A 238 -9.49 19.35 10.18
CA ILE A 238 -9.55 20.80 10.06
C ILE A 238 -9.72 21.42 11.44
N SER A 239 -8.90 22.43 11.75
CA SER A 239 -9.08 23.30 12.91
C SER A 239 -8.82 24.75 12.52
N ASP A 240 -9.07 25.67 13.44
CA ASP A 240 -8.89 27.12 13.21
C ASP A 240 -7.45 27.51 12.86
N LYS A 241 -6.49 26.63 13.12
CA LYS A 241 -5.05 26.91 12.96
C LYS A 241 -4.37 26.04 11.92
N ARG A 242 -5.00 24.95 11.47
CA ARG A 242 -4.37 23.98 10.57
C ARG A 242 -5.37 23.13 9.78
N VAL A 243 -4.95 22.74 8.59
CA VAL A 243 -5.54 21.64 7.83
C VAL A 243 -4.49 20.53 7.75
N GLU A 244 -4.76 19.40 8.40
CA GLU A 244 -3.88 18.24 8.44
C GLU A 244 -4.38 17.20 7.43
N PRO A 245 -3.62 16.91 6.35
CA PRO A 245 -3.96 15.85 5.42
C PRO A 245 -3.52 14.47 5.94
N LEU A 246 -4.45 13.52 5.89
CA LEU A 246 -4.29 12.13 6.27
C LEU A 246 -4.55 11.25 5.03
N PRO A 247 -3.50 10.93 4.24
CA PRO A 247 -3.63 10.10 3.05
C PRO A 247 -3.85 8.62 3.40
N GLU A 248 -4.44 7.89 2.45
CA GLU A 248 -4.43 6.43 2.42
C GLU A 248 -3.24 5.97 1.55
N SER A 249 -2.45 5.05 2.08
CA SER A 249 -1.25 4.45 1.48
C SER A 249 -1.11 3.02 1.97
N GLU A 250 -0.21 2.25 1.34
CA GLU A 250 0.08 0.85 1.68
C GLU A 250 0.36 0.61 3.18
N TYR A 251 0.96 1.59 3.86
CA TYR A 251 1.35 1.48 5.27
C TYR A 251 0.46 2.25 6.25
N SER A 252 -0.57 2.92 5.77
CA SER A 252 -1.52 3.65 6.63
C SER A 252 -2.82 2.87 6.76
N ALA A 253 -3.47 2.95 7.92
CA ALA A 253 -4.80 2.40 8.08
C ALA A 253 -5.79 3.01 7.04
N PRO A 254 -6.82 2.28 6.60
CA PRO A 254 -7.84 2.85 5.73
C PRO A 254 -8.46 4.11 6.32
N LEU A 255 -8.89 5.06 5.48
CA LEU A 255 -9.35 6.39 5.95
C LEU A 255 -10.46 6.32 7.01
N ARG A 256 -11.34 5.31 6.94
CA ARG A 256 -12.38 5.07 7.95
C ARG A 256 -11.82 4.80 9.34
N PHE A 257 -10.72 4.03 9.44
CA PHE A 257 -10.05 3.77 10.71
C PHE A 257 -9.32 5.01 11.21
N GLN A 258 -8.68 5.76 10.32
CA GLN A 258 -8.04 7.03 10.69
C GLN A 258 -9.06 8.05 11.19
N LEU A 259 -10.24 8.13 10.56
CA LEU A 259 -11.33 8.97 11.01
C LEU A 259 -11.88 8.51 12.37
N ALA A 260 -11.95 7.21 12.63
CA ALA A 260 -12.41 6.67 13.91
C ALA A 260 -11.52 7.05 15.13
N ASP A 261 -10.31 7.58 14.89
CA ASP A 261 -9.41 8.11 15.93
C ASP A 261 -9.61 9.62 16.20
N PHE A 262 -10.58 10.27 15.53
CA PHE A 262 -10.87 11.69 15.72
C PHE A 262 -11.67 11.91 17.01
N ALA A 263 -11.38 13.01 17.70
CA ALA A 263 -12.21 13.43 18.84
C ALA A 263 -13.63 13.79 18.37
N PRO A 264 -14.65 13.74 19.25
CA PRO A 264 -16.04 14.02 18.87
C PRO A 264 -16.27 15.36 18.16
N ARG A 265 -15.43 16.37 18.47
CA ARG A 265 -15.50 17.74 17.93
C ARG A 265 -14.51 18.03 16.80
N ASP A 266 -13.66 17.08 16.42
CA ASP A 266 -12.71 17.31 15.34
C ASP A 266 -13.48 17.47 14.02
N ASN A 267 -13.28 18.60 13.35
CA ASN A 267 -13.86 18.83 12.03
C ASN A 267 -13.09 18.00 11.00
N PHE A 268 -13.82 17.40 10.07
CA PHE A 268 -13.24 16.64 8.98
C PHE A 268 -13.83 16.97 7.62
N VAL A 269 -13.02 16.79 6.58
CA VAL A 269 -13.46 16.61 5.19
C VAL A 269 -12.88 15.29 4.71
N TRP A 270 -13.73 14.38 4.23
CA TRP A 270 -13.35 13.08 3.71
C TRP A 270 -13.81 12.96 2.27
N VAL A 271 -12.89 12.73 1.34
CA VAL A 271 -13.19 12.55 -0.09
C VAL A 271 -12.78 11.15 -0.52
N ASP A 272 -13.77 10.33 -0.85
CA ASP A 272 -13.62 8.90 -1.17
C ASP A 272 -14.81 8.38 -1.97
N ARG A 273 -14.86 7.08 -2.24
CA ARG A 273 -15.98 6.41 -2.89
C ARG A 273 -17.23 6.50 -2.03
N CYS A 274 -18.37 6.81 -2.65
CA CYS A 274 -19.64 7.05 -1.97
C CYS A 274 -20.05 5.90 -1.06
N TYR A 275 -19.90 4.64 -1.48
CA TYR A 275 -20.27 3.48 -0.66
C TYR A 275 -19.54 3.44 0.70
N LYS A 276 -18.33 4.00 0.83
CA LYS A 276 -17.59 3.98 2.10
C LYS A 276 -18.24 4.87 3.17
N MET A 277 -18.90 5.96 2.77
CA MET A 277 -19.56 6.92 3.67
C MET A 277 -21.08 6.86 3.63
N GLY A 278 -21.66 6.42 2.52
CA GLY A 278 -23.10 6.29 2.33
C GLY A 278 -23.73 5.28 3.28
N GLN A 279 -23.04 4.17 3.54
CA GLN A 279 -23.46 3.17 4.52
C GLN A 279 -23.61 3.75 5.94
N LEU A 280 -22.90 4.83 6.26
CA LEU A 280 -22.95 5.47 7.58
C LEU A 280 -23.99 6.59 7.63
N TRP A 281 -24.02 7.46 6.61
CA TRP A 281 -24.70 8.75 6.71
C TRP A 281 -25.61 9.10 5.54
N SER A 282 -25.67 8.28 4.48
CA SER A 282 -26.41 8.61 3.25
C SER A 282 -26.78 7.33 2.48
N PRO A 283 -27.83 6.61 2.94
CA PRO A 283 -28.27 5.33 2.36
C PRO A 283 -28.49 5.36 0.84
N GLU A 284 -28.90 6.51 0.31
CA GLU A 284 -29.17 6.75 -1.12
C GLU A 284 -27.95 6.60 -2.02
N VAL A 285 -26.72 6.73 -1.48
CA VAL A 285 -25.46 6.52 -2.23
C VAL A 285 -24.63 5.36 -1.66
N ALA A 286 -25.22 4.54 -0.79
CA ALA A 286 -24.51 3.48 -0.06
C ALA A 286 -23.93 2.37 -0.95
N LEU A 287 -24.39 2.26 -2.20
CA LEU A 287 -23.89 1.32 -3.21
C LEU A 287 -23.20 2.00 -4.39
N SER A 288 -23.02 3.32 -4.35
CA SER A 288 -22.38 4.07 -5.45
C SER A 288 -20.84 4.00 -5.36
N THR A 289 -20.20 3.75 -6.49
CA THR A 289 -18.75 3.80 -6.67
C THR A 289 -18.24 5.17 -7.14
N ASP A 290 -19.12 6.17 -7.20
CA ASP A 290 -18.73 7.55 -7.52
C ASP A 290 -17.91 8.16 -6.40
N TRP A 291 -17.32 9.31 -6.69
CA TRP A 291 -16.71 10.13 -5.64
C TRP A 291 -17.79 10.83 -4.82
N CYS A 292 -17.60 10.85 -3.50
CA CYS A 292 -18.38 11.64 -2.57
C CYS A 292 -17.45 12.43 -1.65
N VAL A 293 -17.99 13.52 -1.12
CA VAL A 293 -17.39 14.31 -0.05
C VAL A 293 -18.28 14.20 1.18
N SER A 294 -17.72 13.75 2.29
CA SER A 294 -18.33 13.90 3.61
C SER A 294 -17.63 15.01 4.38
N GLN A 295 -18.38 15.86 5.07
CA GLN A 295 -17.81 16.83 6.01
C GLN A 295 -18.67 16.97 7.26
N GLY A 296 -18.03 17.21 8.40
CA GLY A 296 -18.73 17.34 9.68
C GLY A 296 -17.84 17.07 10.89
N GLN A 297 -18.47 16.62 11.97
CA GLN A 297 -17.84 16.19 13.23
C GLN A 297 -18.41 14.83 13.61
N LEU A 298 -17.63 13.87 14.11
CA LEU A 298 -18.16 12.52 14.42
C LEU A 298 -19.23 12.52 15.52
N GLY A 299 -19.14 13.43 16.49
CA GLY A 299 -20.18 13.61 17.51
C GLY A 299 -21.29 14.59 17.10
N GLY A 300 -21.18 15.23 15.94
CA GLY A 300 -22.09 16.27 15.45
C GLY A 300 -22.90 15.84 14.23
N GLU A 301 -23.20 16.80 13.35
CA GLU A 301 -23.76 16.54 12.02
C GLU A 301 -22.66 16.14 11.02
N GLN A 302 -22.98 15.20 10.13
CA GLN A 302 -22.18 14.84 8.97
C GLN A 302 -23.03 15.02 7.71
N LYS A 303 -22.43 15.55 6.65
CA LYS A 303 -23.10 15.75 5.38
C LYS A 303 -22.33 15.05 4.27
N VAL A 304 -22.98 14.12 3.58
CA VAL A 304 -22.45 13.47 2.38
C VAL A 304 -22.99 14.17 1.13
N GLN A 305 -22.12 14.43 0.17
CA GLN A 305 -22.47 15.01 -1.12
C GLN A 305 -21.76 14.25 -2.24
N ARG A 306 -22.51 13.81 -3.25
CA ARG A 306 -21.94 13.20 -4.46
C ARG A 306 -21.21 14.25 -5.30
N VAL A 307 -20.04 13.87 -5.81
CA VAL A 307 -19.26 14.63 -6.79
C VAL A 307 -19.87 14.37 -8.16
N ASP A 308 -20.82 15.22 -8.53
CA ASP A 308 -21.65 15.09 -9.74
C ASP A 308 -21.00 15.68 -11.01
N LYS A 309 -19.81 16.29 -10.88
CA LYS A 309 -19.08 16.97 -11.95
C LYS A 309 -17.60 16.59 -11.92
N ALA A 310 -16.94 16.68 -13.08
CA ALA A 310 -15.50 16.44 -13.20
C ALA A 310 -14.68 17.37 -12.29
N GLN A 311 -15.07 18.64 -12.23
CA GLN A 311 -14.56 19.64 -11.28
C GLN A 311 -15.70 20.03 -10.35
N TRP A 312 -15.68 19.52 -9.14
CA TRP A 312 -16.70 19.80 -8.14
C TRP A 312 -16.15 20.78 -7.10
N GLN A 313 -16.89 21.85 -6.84
CA GLN A 313 -16.49 22.88 -5.89
C GLN A 313 -17.24 22.72 -4.58
N GLY A 314 -16.47 22.64 -3.49
CA GLY A 314 -16.98 22.54 -2.13
C GLY A 314 -16.61 23.76 -1.30
N LYS A 315 -17.39 23.99 -0.25
CA LYS A 315 -17.06 24.90 0.85
C LYS A 315 -17.08 24.12 2.15
N THR A 316 -16.14 24.42 3.02
CA THR A 316 -16.18 23.89 4.38
C THR A 316 -17.28 24.59 5.15
N ALA A 317 -18.12 23.80 5.81
CA ALA A 317 -19.27 24.29 6.57
C ALA A 317 -19.44 23.41 7.81
N PHE A 318 -18.71 23.75 8.87
CA PHE A 318 -18.85 23.12 10.17
C PHE A 318 -19.81 23.95 11.02
N LYS A 319 -20.93 23.36 11.41
CA LYS A 319 -21.85 23.97 12.37
C LYS A 319 -21.41 23.59 13.78
N ASP A 320 -21.49 24.52 14.71
CA ASP A 320 -21.43 24.20 16.13
C ASP A 320 -22.70 23.43 16.53
N THR A 321 -22.62 22.10 16.43
CA THR A 321 -23.69 21.20 16.83
C THR A 321 -23.48 20.69 18.25
N LEU A 322 -24.58 20.40 18.95
CA LEU A 322 -24.51 19.66 20.21
C LEU A 322 -23.86 18.30 19.94
N ILE A 323 -22.84 17.98 20.74
CA ILE A 323 -22.13 16.71 20.64
C ILE A 323 -22.95 15.62 21.32
N ASP A 324 -23.28 14.61 20.53
CA ASP A 324 -23.97 13.41 20.95
C ASP A 324 -22.95 12.26 21.05
N MET A 325 -22.70 11.81 22.28
CA MET A 325 -21.71 10.76 22.55
C MET A 325 -22.19 9.37 22.13
N GLU A 326 -23.51 9.13 22.07
CA GLU A 326 -24.06 7.87 21.58
C GLU A 326 -23.89 7.78 20.07
N ARG A 327 -24.22 8.86 19.35
CA ARG A 327 -23.93 9.00 17.93
C ARG A 327 -22.44 8.86 17.62
N TYR A 328 -21.59 9.55 18.38
CA TYR A 328 -20.14 9.44 18.24
C TYR A 328 -19.68 7.99 18.35
N LYS A 329 -20.12 7.27 19.38
CA LYS A 329 -19.77 5.86 19.58
C LYS A 329 -20.28 4.98 18.43
N GLY A 330 -21.54 5.14 18.02
CA GLY A 330 -22.09 4.39 16.88
C GLY A 330 -21.35 4.66 15.58
N ASN A 331 -20.93 5.91 15.33
CA ASN A 331 -20.10 6.26 14.18
C ASN A 331 -18.73 5.57 14.25
N VAL A 332 -18.05 5.63 15.39
CA VAL A 332 -16.72 5.00 15.59
C VAL A 332 -16.81 3.48 15.44
N ASP A 333 -17.80 2.85 16.04
CA ASP A 333 -18.01 1.39 15.95
C ASP A 333 -18.25 0.99 14.50
N THR A 334 -19.11 1.71 13.77
CA THR A 334 -19.38 1.46 12.35
C THR A 334 -18.13 1.66 11.48
N LEU A 335 -17.38 2.74 11.69
CA LEU A 335 -16.14 3.02 10.95
C LEU A 335 -15.06 1.94 11.13
N LYS A 336 -15.13 1.14 12.20
CA LYS A 336 -14.16 0.08 12.54
C LYS A 336 -14.56 -1.31 12.04
N ILE A 337 -15.79 -1.52 11.56
CA ILE A 337 -16.24 -2.81 11.00
C ILE A 337 -15.33 -3.22 9.84
N VAL A 338 -14.71 -4.41 9.87
CA VAL A 338 -13.85 -4.88 8.77
C VAL A 338 -14.66 -5.07 7.48
N ASP A 339 -14.04 -4.88 6.32
CA ASP A 339 -14.76 -4.78 5.04
C ASP A 339 -15.65 -6.01 4.74
N ASN A 340 -15.27 -7.21 5.19
CA ASN A 340 -16.04 -8.42 4.98
C ASN A 340 -17.24 -8.58 5.94
N ASP A 341 -17.30 -7.79 7.01
CA ASP A 341 -18.39 -7.82 7.99
C ASP A 341 -19.45 -6.73 7.73
N ILE A 342 -19.18 -5.83 6.79
CA ILE A 342 -20.14 -4.81 6.34
C ILE A 342 -21.34 -5.50 5.67
N ARG A 343 -22.57 -5.08 6.03
CA ARG A 343 -23.81 -5.55 5.42
C ARG A 343 -24.62 -4.39 4.88
N TYR A 344 -25.19 -4.55 3.69
CA TYR A 344 -25.95 -3.52 3.00
C TYR A 344 -27.28 -4.03 2.45
N LYS A 345 -28.25 -3.13 2.27
CA LYS A 345 -29.53 -3.47 1.66
C LYS A 345 -29.41 -3.53 0.14
N ALA A 346 -29.53 -4.72 -0.44
CA ALA A 346 -29.59 -4.95 -1.88
C ALA A 346 -30.20 -6.33 -2.19
N ASP A 347 -30.83 -6.46 -3.36
CA ASP A 347 -31.40 -7.75 -3.80
C ASP A 347 -30.35 -8.70 -4.41
N SER A 348 -29.11 -8.24 -4.56
CA SER A 348 -28.00 -8.96 -5.17
C SER A 348 -26.68 -8.63 -4.49
N PHE A 349 -25.75 -9.59 -4.54
CA PHE A 349 -24.39 -9.37 -4.07
C PHE A 349 -23.60 -8.62 -5.14
N LEU A 350 -23.41 -7.32 -4.91
CA LEU A 350 -22.54 -6.44 -5.68
C LEU A 350 -21.09 -6.56 -5.20
N PHE A 351 -20.20 -6.98 -6.09
CA PHE A 351 -18.81 -7.25 -5.73
C PHE A 351 -17.93 -5.99 -5.78
N ASN A 352 -18.34 -4.92 -6.47
CA ASN A 352 -17.55 -3.69 -6.60
C ASN A 352 -17.62 -2.72 -5.39
N VAL A 353 -18.34 -3.10 -4.34
CA VAL A 353 -18.43 -2.34 -3.07
C VAL A 353 -17.98 -3.23 -1.90
N ALA A 354 -17.56 -2.63 -0.77
CA ALA A 354 -17.20 -3.40 0.44
C ALA A 354 -18.44 -4.05 1.08
N GLY A 355 -18.26 -5.17 1.79
CA GLY A 355 -19.35 -5.92 2.41
C GLY A 355 -20.09 -6.88 1.48
N ALA A 356 -21.30 -7.26 1.90
CA ALA A 356 -22.25 -8.11 1.19
C ALA A 356 -23.70 -7.72 1.55
N PRO A 357 -24.73 -8.23 0.84
CA PRO A 357 -26.12 -8.01 1.20
C PRO A 357 -26.48 -8.50 2.60
N GLU A 358 -27.52 -7.94 3.21
CA GLU A 358 -28.00 -8.31 4.55
C GLU A 358 -28.35 -9.80 4.68
N GLU A 359 -28.73 -10.47 3.60
CA GLU A 359 -29.05 -11.89 3.53
C GLU A 359 -27.80 -12.78 3.62
N VAL A 360 -26.62 -12.24 3.31
CA VAL A 360 -25.35 -12.97 3.40
C VAL A 360 -24.86 -12.94 4.83
N LYS A 361 -24.67 -14.14 5.41
CA LYS A 361 -24.09 -14.32 6.75
C LYS A 361 -22.58 -14.10 6.72
N GLN A 362 -21.87 -14.72 5.79
CA GLN A 362 -20.43 -14.56 5.60
C GLN A 362 -19.99 -14.97 4.20
N PHE A 363 -18.81 -14.53 3.79
CA PHE A 363 -18.19 -14.93 2.53
C PHE A 363 -16.67 -15.00 2.63
N SER A 364 -16.04 -15.81 1.78
CA SER A 364 -14.59 -16.00 1.73
C SER A 364 -14.10 -16.36 0.32
N GLY A 365 -12.78 -16.44 0.14
CA GLY A 365 -12.16 -16.80 -1.14
C GLY A 365 -12.16 -15.68 -2.18
N ILE A 366 -12.40 -14.42 -1.78
CA ILE A 366 -12.45 -13.26 -2.70
C ILE A 366 -11.52 -12.14 -2.25
N SER A 367 -10.95 -11.44 -3.23
CA SER A 367 -10.11 -10.27 -3.03
C SER A 367 -10.90 -9.03 -2.58
N ARG A 368 -10.17 -7.95 -2.28
CA ARG A 368 -10.71 -6.61 -2.08
C ARG A 368 -11.51 -6.10 -3.29
N PRO A 369 -12.50 -5.22 -3.09
CA PRO A 369 -13.28 -4.63 -4.19
C PRO A 369 -12.43 -3.77 -5.12
N GLU A 370 -12.74 -3.87 -6.41
CA GLU A 370 -12.26 -3.01 -7.49
C GLU A 370 -13.45 -2.29 -8.13
N THR A 371 -13.21 -1.26 -8.94
CA THR A 371 -14.29 -0.41 -9.50
C THR A 371 -15.33 -1.17 -10.33
N TRP A 372 -14.96 -2.33 -10.88
CA TRP A 372 -15.80 -3.19 -11.70
C TRP A 372 -16.34 -4.44 -10.97
N GLY A 373 -15.73 -4.89 -9.86
CA GLY A 373 -16.06 -6.18 -9.22
C GLY A 373 -15.00 -6.68 -8.23
N ARG A 374 -14.94 -7.98 -7.97
CA ARG A 374 -13.89 -8.65 -7.18
C ARG A 374 -13.41 -9.92 -7.86
N TRP A 375 -12.13 -10.22 -7.71
CA TRP A 375 -11.58 -11.51 -8.09
C TRP A 375 -11.76 -12.56 -7.00
N SER A 376 -12.03 -13.81 -7.39
CA SER A 376 -11.71 -14.96 -6.54
C SER A 376 -10.20 -15.00 -6.28
N ASN A 377 -9.78 -15.45 -5.10
CA ASN A 377 -8.37 -15.55 -4.77
C ASN A 377 -8.07 -16.82 -3.97
N ALA A 378 -7.35 -17.75 -4.60
CA ALA A 378 -7.01 -19.05 -4.02
C ALA A 378 -6.08 -18.95 -2.79
N GLN A 379 -5.37 -17.84 -2.61
CA GLN A 379 -4.62 -17.57 -1.37
C GLN A 379 -5.53 -17.27 -0.18
N LEU A 380 -6.75 -16.77 -0.42
CA LEU A 380 -7.75 -16.46 0.61
C LEU A 380 -8.76 -17.61 0.81
N GLY A 381 -8.78 -18.57 -0.11
CA GLY A 381 -9.62 -19.76 -0.08
C GLY A 381 -9.65 -20.41 -1.45
N SER A 382 -9.49 -21.74 -1.52
CA SER A 382 -9.48 -22.50 -2.79
C SER A 382 -10.77 -22.39 -3.60
N GLU A 383 -11.87 -21.98 -2.95
CA GLU A 383 -13.16 -21.70 -3.55
C GLU A 383 -13.74 -20.40 -3.00
N VAL A 384 -14.59 -19.76 -3.78
CA VAL A 384 -15.46 -18.69 -3.30
C VAL A 384 -16.60 -19.34 -2.53
N LYS A 385 -16.80 -18.95 -1.28
CA LYS A 385 -17.90 -19.45 -0.45
C LYS A 385 -18.77 -18.29 -0.01
N ILE A 386 -20.07 -18.43 -0.18
CA ILE A 386 -21.09 -17.46 0.25
C ILE A 386 -22.12 -18.22 1.08
N GLU A 387 -22.20 -17.91 2.37
CA GLU A 387 -23.18 -18.48 3.29
C GLU A 387 -24.27 -17.45 3.55
N TYR A 388 -25.53 -17.84 3.31
CA TYR A 388 -26.72 -17.03 3.56
C TYR A 388 -27.25 -17.28 4.98
N LYS A 389 -27.92 -16.28 5.54
CA LYS A 389 -28.55 -16.36 6.87
C LYS A 389 -29.68 -17.38 6.89
N GLU A 390 -30.48 -17.39 5.84
CA GLU A 390 -31.57 -18.34 5.62
C GLU A 390 -31.19 -19.35 4.52
N PRO A 391 -31.74 -20.57 4.55
CA PRO A 391 -31.65 -21.50 3.43
C PRO A 391 -32.07 -20.89 2.10
N LEU A 392 -31.29 -21.15 1.05
CA LEU A 392 -31.68 -20.80 -0.31
C LEU A 392 -33.00 -21.50 -0.69
N PRO A 393 -33.80 -20.95 -1.62
CA PRO A 393 -35.04 -21.58 -2.04
C PRO A 393 -34.82 -23.03 -2.52
N GLU A 394 -35.86 -23.87 -2.45
CA GLU A 394 -35.77 -25.25 -2.95
C GLU A 394 -35.54 -25.28 -4.46
N LYS A 395 -36.11 -24.33 -5.20
CA LYS A 395 -35.84 -24.09 -6.61
C LYS A 395 -35.58 -22.62 -6.83
N PHE A 396 -34.48 -22.31 -7.50
CA PHE A 396 -34.11 -20.95 -7.83
C PHE A 396 -33.17 -20.89 -9.02
N ASP A 397 -33.15 -19.72 -9.63
CA ASP A 397 -32.19 -19.31 -10.62
C ASP A 397 -31.07 -18.51 -9.95
N LEU A 398 -29.84 -18.90 -10.20
CA LEU A 398 -28.65 -18.19 -9.80
C LEU A 398 -28.14 -17.39 -11.01
N VAL A 399 -28.38 -16.08 -11.01
CA VAL A 399 -27.92 -15.17 -12.06
C VAL A 399 -26.54 -14.65 -11.66
N ILE A 400 -25.53 -14.96 -12.46
CA ILE A 400 -24.12 -14.63 -12.20
C ILE A 400 -23.61 -13.74 -13.33
N THR A 401 -23.15 -12.53 -12.99
CA THR A 401 -22.42 -11.64 -13.90
C THR A 401 -20.94 -11.69 -13.54
N ALA A 402 -20.12 -12.29 -14.42
CA ALA A 402 -18.72 -12.58 -14.14
C ALA A 402 -17.88 -12.73 -15.41
N LYS A 403 -16.56 -12.83 -15.24
CA LYS A 403 -15.55 -13.17 -16.25
C LYS A 403 -14.56 -14.20 -15.71
N ALA A 404 -13.91 -14.96 -16.58
CA ALA A 404 -12.81 -15.84 -16.21
C ALA A 404 -11.46 -15.11 -16.25
N TYR A 405 -10.49 -15.65 -15.52
CA TYR A 405 -9.09 -15.25 -15.61
C TYR A 405 -8.25 -16.35 -16.25
N GLY A 406 -7.47 -15.98 -17.28
CA GLY A 406 -6.47 -16.84 -17.91
C GLY A 406 -7.05 -18.18 -18.41
N PRO A 407 -6.48 -19.34 -18.03
CA PRO A 407 -6.87 -20.65 -18.52
C PRO A 407 -8.26 -21.11 -18.04
N ASN A 408 -8.88 -20.42 -17.07
CA ASN A 408 -10.26 -20.69 -16.67
C ASN A 408 -11.27 -20.26 -17.75
N ALA A 409 -10.86 -19.45 -18.73
CA ALA A 409 -11.73 -19.02 -19.82
C ALA A 409 -12.16 -20.20 -20.67
N ASN A 410 -13.47 -20.28 -20.94
CA ASN A 410 -14.13 -21.36 -21.68
C ASN A 410 -13.91 -22.75 -21.07
N LYS A 411 -13.60 -22.82 -19.77
CA LYS A 411 -13.52 -24.07 -19.00
C LYS A 411 -14.72 -24.21 -18.06
N PRO A 412 -15.11 -25.46 -17.74
CA PRO A 412 -16.15 -25.71 -16.77
C PRO A 412 -15.69 -25.28 -15.37
N ILE A 413 -16.45 -24.38 -14.75
CA ILE A 413 -16.25 -23.91 -13.37
C ILE A 413 -17.41 -24.45 -12.52
N PRO A 414 -17.16 -25.40 -11.60
CA PRO A 414 -18.20 -25.92 -10.72
C PRO A 414 -18.81 -24.84 -9.83
N VAL A 415 -20.14 -24.82 -9.78
CA VAL A 415 -20.95 -24.02 -8.86
C VAL A 415 -21.85 -24.96 -8.07
N ARG A 416 -21.78 -24.92 -6.75
CA ARG A 416 -22.46 -25.90 -5.88
C ARG A 416 -23.37 -25.23 -4.87
N VAL A 417 -24.51 -25.86 -4.63
CA VAL A 417 -25.45 -25.53 -3.56
C VAL A 417 -25.93 -26.83 -2.92
N GLY A 418 -25.49 -27.08 -1.69
CA GLY A 418 -25.70 -28.39 -1.06
C GLY A 418 -25.08 -29.52 -1.88
N ASN A 419 -25.90 -30.50 -2.28
CA ASN A 419 -25.47 -31.63 -3.12
C ASN A 419 -25.67 -31.39 -4.62
N SER A 420 -26.19 -30.21 -4.99
CA SER A 420 -26.49 -29.84 -6.37
C SER A 420 -25.28 -29.11 -6.97
N GLU A 421 -24.85 -29.53 -8.16
CA GLU A 421 -23.74 -28.93 -8.89
C GLU A 421 -24.21 -28.53 -10.30
N GLN A 422 -23.94 -27.29 -10.67
CA GLN A 422 -24.10 -26.76 -12.03
C GLN A 422 -22.72 -26.34 -12.54
N THR A 423 -22.58 -26.29 -13.87
CA THR A 423 -21.34 -25.84 -14.52
C THR A 423 -21.50 -24.44 -15.06
N LEU A 424 -20.65 -23.52 -14.62
CA LEU A 424 -20.52 -22.19 -15.18
C LEU A 424 -19.41 -22.19 -16.25
N THR A 425 -19.65 -21.59 -17.40
CA THR A 425 -18.61 -21.34 -18.42
C THR A 425 -18.54 -19.84 -18.67
N LEU A 426 -17.36 -19.25 -18.51
CA LEU A 426 -17.13 -17.81 -18.65
C LEU A 426 -16.07 -17.53 -19.71
N ALA A 427 -16.22 -16.43 -20.44
CA ALA A 427 -15.16 -15.87 -21.29
C ALA A 427 -14.26 -14.90 -20.49
N ASN A 428 -13.26 -14.30 -21.14
CA ASN A 428 -12.44 -13.24 -20.51
C ASN A 428 -13.20 -11.91 -20.34
N ASP A 429 -14.24 -11.71 -21.14
CA ASP A 429 -15.15 -10.57 -21.02
C ASP A 429 -16.26 -10.87 -20.02
N VAL A 430 -16.82 -9.80 -19.43
CA VAL A 430 -17.93 -9.91 -18.49
C VAL A 430 -19.19 -10.37 -19.22
N THR A 431 -19.77 -11.48 -18.77
CA THR A 431 -21.02 -12.03 -19.28
C THR A 431 -21.95 -12.39 -18.12
N THR A 432 -23.26 -12.41 -18.39
CA THR A 432 -24.28 -12.87 -17.44
C THR A 432 -24.77 -14.26 -17.84
N THR A 433 -24.73 -15.19 -16.90
CA THR A 433 -25.19 -16.57 -17.07
C THR A 433 -26.17 -16.92 -15.95
N THR A 434 -27.25 -17.60 -16.30
CA THR A 434 -28.23 -18.13 -15.34
C THR A 434 -28.02 -19.61 -15.16
N LEU A 435 -27.87 -20.06 -13.91
CA LEU A 435 -27.80 -21.47 -13.53
C LEU A 435 -29.06 -21.86 -12.77
N HIS A 436 -29.63 -23.02 -13.08
CA HIS A 436 -30.88 -23.48 -12.49
C HIS A 436 -30.58 -24.53 -11.41
N PHE A 437 -30.97 -24.25 -10.16
CA PHE A 437 -30.67 -25.13 -9.02
C PHE A 437 -31.95 -25.76 -8.44
N ASP A 438 -31.84 -27.06 -8.15
CA ASP A 438 -32.69 -27.79 -7.22
C ASP A 438 -31.91 -28.01 -5.92
N ASN A 439 -32.44 -27.55 -4.80
CA ASN A 439 -31.82 -27.51 -3.47
C ASN A 439 -32.75 -28.14 -2.41
N PRO A 440 -33.08 -29.44 -2.55
CA PRO A 440 -34.05 -30.10 -1.67
C PRO A 440 -33.53 -30.25 -0.24
N SER A 441 -32.19 -30.20 -0.06
CA SER A 441 -31.57 -30.22 1.26
C SER A 441 -31.61 -28.87 1.98
N ARG A 442 -32.21 -27.83 1.37
CA ARG A 442 -32.32 -26.47 1.95
C ARG A 442 -30.95 -25.96 2.41
N SER A 443 -29.92 -26.14 1.57
CA SER A 443 -28.59 -25.58 1.86
C SER A 443 -28.62 -24.06 1.81
N SER A 444 -27.87 -23.43 2.71
CA SER A 444 -27.65 -21.98 2.74
C SER A 444 -26.28 -21.59 2.17
N THR A 445 -25.53 -22.52 1.59
CA THR A 445 -24.16 -22.27 1.12
C THR A 445 -24.07 -22.43 -0.39
N LEU A 446 -23.57 -21.37 -1.04
CA LEU A 446 -23.14 -21.36 -2.43
C LEU A 446 -21.61 -21.42 -2.48
N THR A 447 -21.06 -22.33 -3.29
CA THR A 447 -19.62 -22.34 -3.59
C THR A 447 -19.35 -22.24 -5.09
N ILE A 448 -18.27 -21.55 -5.45
CA ILE A 448 -17.76 -21.45 -6.82
C ILE A 448 -16.28 -21.80 -6.79
N ALA A 449 -15.87 -22.82 -7.54
CA ALA A 449 -14.52 -23.36 -7.48
C ALA A 449 -13.81 -23.23 -8.85
N PRO A 450 -13.10 -22.12 -9.11
CA PRO A 450 -12.30 -21.99 -10.33
C PRO A 450 -11.23 -23.10 -10.39
N PRO A 451 -11.15 -23.88 -11.49
CA PRO A 451 -10.31 -25.07 -11.54
C PRO A 451 -8.81 -24.80 -11.65
N ASP A 452 -8.41 -23.67 -12.23
CA ASP A 452 -7.00 -23.36 -12.51
C ASP A 452 -6.62 -21.91 -12.16
N PRO A 453 -6.66 -21.50 -10.87
CA PRO A 453 -6.30 -20.16 -10.46
C PRO A 453 -4.84 -19.83 -10.80
N GLN A 454 -4.58 -18.66 -11.38
CA GLN A 454 -3.26 -18.25 -11.84
C GLN A 454 -2.64 -17.17 -10.95
N SER A 455 -1.35 -17.32 -10.69
CA SER A 455 -0.54 -16.31 -10.01
C SER A 455 -0.37 -15.06 -10.89
N THR A 456 -0.71 -13.88 -10.38
CA THR A 456 -0.63 -12.63 -11.12
C THR A 456 -0.49 -11.39 -10.23
N ASN A 457 0.17 -10.37 -10.76
CA ASN A 457 0.23 -9.04 -10.18
C ASN A 457 -0.85 -8.10 -10.72
N GLU A 458 -1.77 -8.58 -11.58
CA GLU A 458 -2.92 -7.80 -12.02
C GLU A 458 -3.65 -7.26 -10.79
N GLY A 459 -3.91 -5.95 -10.79
CA GLY A 459 -4.58 -5.23 -9.70
C GLY A 459 -4.00 -5.51 -8.32
N ASN A 460 -2.72 -5.90 -8.20
CA ASN A 460 -2.11 -6.13 -6.90
C ASN A 460 -1.66 -4.81 -6.25
N ILE A 461 -1.45 -4.83 -4.93
CA ILE A 461 -0.79 -3.71 -4.24
C ILE A 461 0.71 -3.99 -4.36
N LEU A 462 1.50 -2.96 -4.72
CA LEU A 462 2.96 -3.08 -4.68
C LEU A 462 3.40 -3.57 -3.29
N GLY A 463 4.45 -4.38 -3.21
CA GLY A 463 4.91 -4.95 -1.95
C GLY A 463 4.13 -6.18 -1.45
N HIS A 464 3.00 -6.53 -2.06
CA HIS A 464 2.25 -7.75 -1.72
C HIS A 464 2.55 -8.90 -2.68
N SER A 465 2.53 -10.14 -2.16
CA SER A 465 2.67 -11.34 -2.99
C SER A 465 1.62 -11.39 -4.11
N PRO A 466 1.96 -11.97 -5.28
CA PRO A 466 1.03 -12.06 -6.40
C PRO A 466 -0.26 -12.79 -5.99
N ARG A 467 -1.41 -12.30 -6.46
CA ARG A 467 -2.71 -12.91 -6.18
C ARG A 467 -2.88 -14.19 -6.98
N GLN A 468 -3.66 -15.16 -6.50
CA GLN A 468 -4.01 -16.35 -7.27
C GLN A 468 -5.45 -16.28 -7.78
N LEU A 469 -5.63 -15.71 -8.97
CA LEU A 469 -6.94 -15.31 -9.50
C LEU A 469 -7.58 -16.40 -10.38
N GLY A 470 -8.89 -16.60 -10.26
CA GLY A 470 -9.65 -17.60 -11.03
C GLY A 470 -10.79 -17.01 -11.87
N ILE A 471 -11.72 -16.32 -11.21
CA ILE A 471 -12.85 -15.61 -11.85
C ILE A 471 -13.03 -14.22 -11.25
N GLY A 472 -13.51 -13.28 -12.07
CA GLY A 472 -13.89 -11.94 -11.68
C GLY A 472 -15.40 -11.83 -11.59
N MET A 473 -15.95 -11.58 -10.40
CA MET A 473 -17.38 -11.47 -10.15
C MET A 473 -17.78 -10.00 -10.08
N VAL A 474 -18.89 -9.66 -10.74
CA VAL A 474 -19.50 -8.33 -10.73
C VAL A 474 -20.74 -8.34 -9.85
N GLU A 475 -21.63 -9.31 -10.08
CA GLU A 475 -22.90 -9.44 -9.39
C GLU A 475 -23.33 -10.91 -9.31
N ILE A 476 -23.92 -11.30 -8.18
CA ILE A 476 -24.66 -12.56 -8.02
C ILE A 476 -26.04 -12.28 -7.46
N LYS A 477 -27.08 -12.81 -8.10
CA LYS A 477 -28.48 -12.67 -7.68
C LYS A 477 -29.16 -14.03 -7.59
N VAL A 478 -29.88 -14.25 -6.49
CA VAL A 478 -30.75 -15.42 -6.30
C VAL A 478 -32.17 -15.00 -6.65
N VAL A 479 -32.75 -15.62 -7.67
CA VAL A 479 -34.13 -15.38 -8.10
C VAL A 479 -34.93 -16.65 -7.83
N LYS A 480 -35.91 -16.59 -6.95
CA LYS A 480 -36.81 -17.72 -6.73
C LYS A 480 -37.51 -18.03 -8.05
N SER A 481 -37.38 -19.26 -8.54
CA SER A 481 -38.17 -19.72 -9.69
C SER A 481 -39.57 -20.00 -9.18
N GLU A 482 -40.54 -19.18 -9.62
CA GLU A 482 -41.95 -19.53 -9.46
C GLU A 482 -42.22 -20.75 -10.35
N GLY A 483 -42.69 -21.83 -9.71
CA GLY A 483 -43.17 -23.02 -10.40
C GLY A 483 -44.57 -22.83 -10.93
#